data_AF-A0AAF3ECP4-F1
#
_entry.id   AF-A0AAF3ECP4-F1
#
_cell.length_a   1.000
_cell.length_b   1.000
_cell.length_c   1.000
_cell.angle_alpha   90.00
_cell.angle_beta   90.00
_cell.angle_gamma   90.00
#
_symmetry.space_group_name_H-M   'P 1'
#
loop_
_entity.id
_entity.type
_entity.pdbx_description
1 polymer ?
#
loop_
_entity_poly.entity_id
_entity_poly.type
_entity_poly.pdbx_seq_one_letter_code
_entity_poly.pdbx_strand_id
1 'polypeptide(L)'
;METPIEGAEDLSKQTKIRYGTLAKGSTMTFFNESKIETYERMWKAMSDGGGTFVQNSREGIQRVKSEVYAYLMESSMLEYAVERDCELTQVRGWGSFS
;
A
#
# COMPACT_ATOMS: atom_id res chain seq x y z
N MET A 1 17.14 -9.74 -4.34
CA MET A 1 16.19 -10.18 -3.31
C MET A 1 14.81 -9.99 -3.90
N GLU A 2 14.20 -11.06 -4.37
CA GLU A 2 12.87 -11.01 -4.96
C GLU A 2 11.89 -10.96 -3.80
N THR A 3 11.25 -9.81 -3.59
CA THR A 3 10.07 -9.76 -2.73
C THR A 3 8.95 -10.47 -3.51
N PRO A 4 8.43 -11.63 -3.05
CA PRO A 4 7.46 -12.44 -3.79
C PRO A 4 6.04 -11.82 -3.78
N ILE A 5 5.96 -10.50 -3.66
CA ILE A 5 4.72 -9.73 -3.68
C ILE A 5 4.59 -9.15 -5.08
N GLU A 6 3.74 -9.75 -5.90
CA GLU A 6 3.46 -9.29 -7.26
C GLU A 6 2.27 -8.33 -7.28
N GLY A 7 1.46 -8.30 -6.22
CA GLY A 7 0.43 -7.29 -6.09
C GLY A 7 -0.52 -7.47 -4.92
N ALA A 8 -1.79 -7.18 -5.22
CA ALA A 8 -2.86 -7.08 -4.25
C ALA A 8 -3.10 -8.33 -3.44
N GLU A 9 -3.19 -9.37 -4.23
CA GLU A 9 -3.69 -10.63 -3.80
C GLU A 9 -2.70 -11.26 -2.84
N ASP A 10 -1.40 -11.15 -3.14
CA ASP A 10 -0.32 -11.63 -2.28
C ASP A 10 -0.33 -10.89 -0.95
N LEU A 11 -0.46 -9.55 -0.96
CA LEU A 11 -0.56 -8.76 0.27
C LEU A 11 -1.77 -9.17 1.12
N SER A 12 -2.91 -9.44 0.48
CA SER A 12 -4.15 -9.87 1.16
C SER A 12 -4.06 -11.28 1.77
N LYS A 13 -3.21 -12.15 1.21
CA LYS A 13 -3.07 -13.56 1.61
C LYS A 13 -2.06 -13.78 2.73
N GLN A 14 -1.31 -12.75 3.13
CA GLN A 14 -0.22 -12.84 4.09
C GLN A 14 -0.35 -11.78 5.21
N THR A 15 0.35 -12.00 6.32
CA THR A 15 0.34 -11.11 7.50
C THR A 15 1.71 -10.59 7.92
N LYS A 16 2.77 -11.00 7.20
CA LYS A 16 4.17 -10.67 7.51
C LYS A 16 4.54 -9.23 7.14
N ILE A 17 4.07 -8.77 5.99
CA ILE A 17 4.23 -7.42 5.47
C ILE A 17 2.98 -6.64 5.86
N ARG A 18 3.18 -5.62 6.69
CA ARG A 18 2.11 -4.70 7.03
C ARG A 18 1.90 -3.75 5.85
N TYR A 19 0.68 -3.30 5.64
CA TYR A 19 0.39 -2.33 4.60
C TYR A 19 -0.67 -1.35 5.07
N GLY A 20 -0.68 -0.19 4.44
CA GLY A 20 -1.57 0.90 4.79
C GLY A 20 -1.54 2.04 3.79
N THR A 21 -2.44 2.99 3.99
CA THR A 21 -2.65 4.14 3.12
C THR A 21 -2.53 5.44 3.91
N LEU A 22 -2.56 6.57 3.21
CA LEU A 22 -2.68 7.87 3.84
C LEU A 22 -4.02 7.96 4.59
N ALA A 23 -3.96 8.31 5.87
CA ALA A 23 -5.14 8.55 6.68
C ALA A 23 -5.99 9.66 6.05
N LYS A 24 -7.30 9.43 5.93
CA LYS A 24 -8.26 10.34 5.29
C LYS A 24 -7.97 10.66 3.82
N GLY A 25 -7.16 9.85 3.13
CA GLY A 25 -6.88 9.99 1.70
C GLY A 25 -7.92 9.32 0.79
N SER A 26 -7.91 9.67 -0.50
CA SER A 26 -8.73 9.04 -1.55
C SER A 26 -8.54 7.52 -1.58
N THR A 27 -7.29 7.07 -1.46
CA THR A 27 -6.94 5.64 -1.43
C THR A 27 -7.57 4.92 -0.23
N MET A 28 -7.60 5.54 0.95
CA MET A 28 -8.26 4.96 2.13
C MET A 28 -9.76 4.74 1.88
N THR A 29 -10.44 5.76 1.34
CA THR A 29 -11.86 5.66 0.99
C THR A 29 -12.12 4.59 -0.06
N PHE A 30 -11.26 4.48 -1.09
CA PHE A 30 -11.35 3.43 -2.10
C PHE A 30 -11.35 2.03 -1.48
N PHE A 31 -10.42 1.76 -0.56
CA PHE A 31 -10.37 0.46 0.12
C PHE A 31 -11.59 0.19 1.00
N ASN A 32 -12.10 1.23 1.67
CA ASN A 32 -13.28 1.12 2.53
C ASN A 32 -14.58 0.90 1.73
N GLU A 33 -14.69 1.48 0.53
CA GLU A 33 -15.90 1.41 -0.31
C GLU A 33 -15.84 0.31 -1.39
N SER A 34 -14.68 -0.29 -1.59
CA SER A 34 -14.49 -1.35 -2.58
C SER A 34 -15.36 -2.57 -2.26
N LYS A 35 -15.93 -3.18 -3.32
CA LYS A 35 -16.70 -4.44 -3.26
C LYS A 35 -15.92 -5.65 -3.77
N ILE A 36 -14.64 -5.45 -4.11
CA ILE A 36 -13.75 -6.53 -4.53
C ILE A 36 -13.25 -7.22 -3.27
N GLU A 37 -13.50 -8.54 -3.17
CA GLU A 37 -13.20 -9.35 -1.99
C GLU A 37 -11.75 -9.19 -1.50
N THR A 38 -10.78 -9.17 -2.43
CA THR A 38 -9.36 -8.94 -2.12
C THR A 38 -9.15 -7.61 -1.39
N TYR A 39 -9.85 -6.56 -1.80
CA TYR A 39 -9.66 -5.20 -1.28
C TYR A 39 -10.40 -5.01 0.04
N GLU A 40 -11.57 -5.64 0.20
CA GLU A 40 -12.29 -5.70 1.47
C GLU A 40 -11.46 -6.43 2.55
N ARG A 41 -10.82 -7.55 2.21
CA ARG A 41 -9.90 -8.25 3.12
C ARG A 41 -8.74 -7.37 3.53
N MET A 42 -8.17 -6.63 2.59
CA MET A 42 -7.08 -5.70 2.88
C MET A 42 -7.53 -4.52 3.73
N TRP A 43 -8.73 -3.98 3.48
CA TRP A 43 -9.32 -2.97 4.34
C TRP A 43 -9.49 -3.47 5.77
N LYS A 44 -10.01 -4.68 5.94
CA LYS A 44 -10.16 -5.30 7.26
C LYS A 44 -8.81 -5.47 7.97
N ALA A 45 -7.79 -5.95 7.27
CA ALA A 45 -6.44 -6.06 7.83
C ALA A 45 -5.84 -4.69 8.21
N MET A 46 -6.10 -3.65 7.42
CA MET A 46 -5.68 -2.27 7.73
C MET A 46 -6.39 -1.73 8.97
N SER A 47 -7.72 -1.89 9.03
CA SER A 47 -8.57 -1.40 10.12
C SER A 47 -8.28 -2.12 11.44
N ASP A 48 -8.13 -3.44 11.42
CA ASP A 48 -7.90 -4.26 12.61
C ASP A 48 -6.45 -4.16 13.11
N GLY A 49 -5.50 -3.88 12.21
CA GLY A 49 -4.06 -3.97 12.49
C GLY A 49 -3.50 -2.87 13.40
N GLY A 50 -4.19 -1.73 13.55
CA GLY A 50 -3.77 -0.60 14.37
C GLY A 50 -2.48 0.08 13.87
N GLY A 51 -2.54 1.38 13.57
CA GLY A 51 -1.34 2.15 13.18
C GLY A 51 -0.76 1.79 11.81
N THR A 52 -1.56 1.17 10.94
CA THR A 52 -1.27 0.93 9.52
C THR A 52 -1.38 2.20 8.69
N PHE A 53 -2.29 3.11 9.03
CA PHE A 53 -2.43 4.39 8.34
C PHE A 53 -1.32 5.37 8.74
N VAL A 54 -0.86 6.16 7.77
CA VAL A 54 0.14 7.22 7.96
C VAL A 54 -0.50 8.59 7.84
N GLN A 55 0.05 9.61 8.51
CA GLN A 55 -0.53 10.97 8.49
C GLN A 55 -0.12 11.78 7.26
N ASN A 56 1.01 11.43 6.63
CA ASN A 56 1.51 12.09 5.42
C ASN A 56 2.38 11.14 4.57
N SER A 57 2.58 11.46 3.29
CA SER A 57 3.34 10.60 2.37
C SER A 57 4.81 10.44 2.77
N ARG A 58 5.41 11.44 3.41
CA ARG A 58 6.81 11.36 3.87
C ARG A 58 6.97 10.31 4.96
N GLU A 59 6.05 10.27 5.91
CA GLU A 59 5.98 9.24 6.95
C GLU A 59 5.81 7.84 6.33
N GLY A 60 4.92 7.70 5.33
CA GLY A 60 4.75 6.45 4.59
C GLY A 60 6.03 5.98 3.92
N ILE A 61 6.74 6.87 3.22
CA ILE A 61 8.02 6.55 2.57
C ILE A 61 9.07 6.16 3.62
N GLN A 62 9.17 6.90 4.73
CA GLN A 62 10.12 6.57 5.79
C GLN A 62 9.84 5.20 6.41
N ARG A 63 8.57 4.84 6.61
CA ARG A 63 8.17 3.52 7.12
C ARG A 63 8.53 2.39 6.18
N VAL A 64 8.35 2.57 4.87
CA VAL A 64 8.77 1.58 3.86
C VAL A 64 10.28 1.33 3.95
N LYS A 65 11.07 2.37 4.28
CA LYS A 65 12.53 2.24 4.43
C LYS A 65 12.96 1.64 5.76
N SER A 66 12.21 1.86 6.85
CA SER A 66 12.60 1.45 8.20
C SER A 66 11.98 0.11 8.64
N GLU A 67 10.86 -0.29 8.05
CA GLU A 67 10.06 -1.44 8.47
C GLU A 67 9.68 -2.32 7.28
N VAL A 68 9.24 -3.55 7.57
CA VAL A 68 8.64 -4.43 6.56
C VAL A 68 7.20 -3.98 6.31
N TYR A 69 7.07 -2.89 5.56
CA TYR A 69 5.83 -2.17 5.33
C TYR A 69 5.63 -1.81 3.85
N ALA A 70 4.42 -2.00 3.33
CA ALA A 70 4.02 -1.59 1.99
C ALA A 70 3.06 -0.40 2.05
N TYR A 71 3.48 0.73 1.47
CA TYR A 71 2.69 1.95 1.45
C TYR A 71 1.88 2.04 0.14
N LEU A 72 0.55 2.03 0.27
CA LEU A 72 -0.38 2.11 -0.84
C LEU A 72 -0.73 3.60 -1.10
N MET A 73 -0.37 4.10 -2.28
CA MET A 73 -0.62 5.47 -2.71
C MET A 73 -1.00 5.53 -4.19
N GLU A 74 -1.47 6.69 -4.66
CA GLU A 74 -1.79 6.92 -6.07
C GLU A 74 -0.55 6.79 -6.98
N SER A 75 -0.76 6.31 -8.21
CA SER A 75 0.30 6.05 -9.19
C SER A 75 1.16 7.26 -9.49
N SER A 76 0.56 8.45 -9.59
CA SER A 76 1.26 9.72 -9.85
C SER A 76 2.25 10.08 -8.74
N MET A 77 1.87 9.90 -7.47
CA MET A 77 2.76 10.14 -6.34
C MET A 77 3.86 9.07 -6.25
N LEU A 78 3.53 7.84 -6.64
CA LEU A 78 4.46 6.73 -6.60
C LEU A 78 5.55 6.85 -7.67
N GLU A 79 5.18 7.21 -8.91
CA GLU A 79 6.14 7.48 -9.99
C GLU A 79 7.11 8.60 -9.59
N TYR A 80 6.60 9.67 -8.98
CA TYR A 80 7.42 10.77 -8.46
C TYR A 80 8.38 10.34 -7.33
N ALA A 81 7.95 9.44 -6.43
CA ALA A 81 8.79 8.96 -5.34
C ALA A 81 9.90 8.03 -5.82
N VAL A 82 9.58 7.08 -6.71
CA VAL A 82 10.52 6.10 -7.25
C VAL A 82 11.54 6.74 -8.19
N GLU A 83 11.15 7.76 -8.95
CA GLU A 83 12.08 8.52 -9.81
C GLU A 83 13.20 9.20 -9.00
N ARG A 84 12.93 9.53 -7.74
CA ARG A 84 13.87 10.24 -6.86
C ARG A 84 14.63 9.34 -5.89
N ASP A 85 14.15 8.11 -5.72
CA ASP A 85 14.61 7.24 -4.66
C ASP A 85 14.69 5.79 -5.15
N CYS A 86 15.89 5.42 -5.62
CA CYS A 86 16.15 4.10 -6.20
C CYS A 86 16.01 2.95 -5.19
N GLU A 87 15.89 3.23 -3.89
CA GLU A 87 15.64 2.21 -2.86
C GLU A 87 14.17 1.78 -2.82
N LEU A 88 13.27 2.56 -3.44
CA LEU A 88 11.85 2.25 -3.52
C LEU A 88 11.58 1.36 -4.73
N THR A 89 10.86 0.27 -4.49
CA THR A 89 10.38 -0.62 -5.56
C THR A 89 8.88 -0.44 -5.74
N GLN A 90 8.47 -0.13 -6.97
CA GLN A 90 7.06 -0.11 -7.35
C GLN A 90 6.56 -1.53 -7.56
N VAL A 91 5.54 -1.93 -6.80
CA VAL A 91 4.74 -3.12 -7.11
C VAL A 91 3.54 -2.67 -7.94
N ARG A 92 3.60 -2.90 -9.26
CA ARG A 92 2.49 -2.63 -10.19
C ARG A 92 1.56 -3.85 -10.16
N GLY A 93 0.40 -3.75 -9.51
CA GLY A 93 -0.49 -4.92 -9.37
C GLY A 93 -1.96 -4.62 -9.11
N TRP A 94 -2.39 -3.36 -9.28
CA TRP A 94 -3.75 -2.94 -8.94
C TRP A 94 -4.29 -1.99 -10.01
N GLY A 95 -5.03 -2.55 -10.96
CA GLY A 95 -5.80 -1.79 -11.94
C GLY A 95 -4.99 -1.31 -13.14
N SER A 96 -5.01 -2.09 -14.22
CA SER A 96 -5.14 -1.49 -15.54
C SER A 96 -6.56 -0.92 -15.61
N PHE A 97 -6.73 0.36 -15.28
CA PHE A 97 -7.90 1.09 -15.76
C PHE A 97 -7.61 1.44 -17.23
N SER A 98 -8.13 0.62 -18.14
CA SER A 98 -8.41 1.00 -19.52
C SER A 98 -9.91 1.10 -19.71
#